data_AF-A0A967ZM84-F1
#
_entry.id   AF-A0A967ZM84-F1
#
_cell.length_a   1.000
_cell.length_b   1.000
_cell.length_c   1.000
_cell.angle_alpha   90.00
_cell.angle_beta   90.00
_cell.angle_gamma   90.00
#
_symmetry.space_group_name_H-M   'P 1'
#
loop_
_entity.id
_entity.type
_entity.pdbx_description
1 polymer ?
#
loop_
_entity_poly.entity_id
_entity_poly.type
_entity_poly.pdbx_seq_one_letter_code
_entity_poly.pdbx_strand_id
1 'polypeptide(L)'
;MTPAELDADRIPGPVRAVLARLREAGHAAHLVGGCVRDLSRGRTSHDFDVTTPAPPDAVLALFPRAVPTGLRHGTVMVPTSSGPVDVTRYRRGPKLEDDLACRDFTI
;
A
#
# COMPACT_ATOMS: atom_id res chain seq x y z
N MET A 1 -11.39 4.59 23.17
CA MET A 1 -10.22 4.40 22.29
C MET A 1 -10.43 5.36 21.13
N THR A 2 -9.71 6.48 21.09
CA THR A 2 -9.75 7.38 19.92
C THR A 2 -9.20 6.60 18.72
N PRO A 3 -9.78 6.74 17.51
CA PRO A 3 -9.10 6.24 16.31
C PRO A 3 -7.69 6.81 16.33
N ALA A 4 -6.67 5.95 16.25
CA ALA A 4 -5.31 6.44 16.20
C ALA A 4 -5.17 7.29 14.92
N GLU A 5 -4.98 8.60 15.09
CA GLU A 5 -4.71 9.48 13.97
C GLU A 5 -3.37 9.07 13.36
N LEU A 6 -3.40 8.73 12.07
CA LEU A 6 -2.18 8.45 11.32
C LEU A 6 -1.37 9.74 11.24
N ASP A 7 -0.13 9.72 11.74
CA ASP A 7 0.81 10.83 11.55
C ASP A 7 1.21 10.92 10.06
N ALA A 8 0.36 11.60 9.28
CA ALA A 8 0.46 11.68 7.84
C ALA A 8 1.70 12.47 7.37
N ASP A 9 2.24 13.34 8.22
CA ASP A 9 3.44 14.12 7.96
C ASP A 9 4.67 13.23 7.83
N ARG A 10 4.69 12.08 8.55
CA ARG A 10 5.76 11.07 8.49
C ARG A 10 5.70 10.15 7.27
N ILE A 11 4.66 10.23 6.44
CA ILE A 11 4.63 9.48 5.18
C ILE A 11 5.57 10.17 4.19
N PRO A 12 6.53 9.49 3.54
CA PRO A 12 7.38 10.15 2.56
C PRO A 12 6.58 10.66 1.34
N GLY A 13 7.00 11.80 0.79
CA GLY A 13 6.40 12.37 -0.42
C GLY A 13 6.26 11.39 -1.59
N PRO A 14 7.30 10.59 -1.92
CA PRO A 14 7.22 9.59 -2.99
C PRO A 14 6.19 8.48 -2.71
N VAL A 15 5.99 8.07 -1.45
CA VAL A 15 4.95 7.10 -1.06
C VAL A 15 3.56 7.70 -1.28
N ARG A 16 3.35 8.96 -0.87
CA ARG A 16 2.10 9.70 -1.15
C ARG A 16 1.83 9.81 -2.65
N ALA A 17 2.86 9.98 -3.47
CA ALA A 17 2.72 10.03 -4.92
C ALA A 17 2.25 8.70 -5.52
N VAL A 18 2.70 7.54 -4.98
CA VAL A 18 2.19 6.22 -5.40
C VAL A 18 0.70 6.09 -5.08
N LEU A 19 0.27 6.47 -3.86
CA LEU A 19 -1.14 6.47 -3.47
C LEU A 19 -1.99 7.37 -4.36
N ALA A 20 -1.51 8.59 -4.62
CA ALA A 20 -2.19 9.55 -5.48
C ALA A 20 -2.34 9.02 -6.92
N ARG A 21 -1.26 8.48 -7.49
CA ARG A 21 -1.26 7.96 -8.86
C ARG A 21 -2.23 6.80 -9.06
N LEU A 22 -2.32 5.89 -8.08
CA LEU A 22 -3.32 4.80 -8.10
C LEU A 22 -4.75 5.35 -8.05
N ARG A 23 -5.01 6.35 -7.20
CA ARG A 23 -6.32 7.00 -7.06
C ARG A 23 -6.74 7.77 -8.31
N GLU A 24 -5.82 8.52 -8.91
CA GLU A 24 -6.02 9.22 -10.18
C GLU A 24 -6.35 8.26 -11.34
N ALA A 25 -5.81 7.04 -11.29
CA ALA A 25 -6.14 5.97 -12.24
C ALA A 25 -7.48 5.27 -11.95
N GLY A 26 -8.25 5.72 -10.95
CA GLY A 26 -9.55 5.16 -10.59
C GLY A 26 -9.48 3.95 -9.65
N HIS A 27 -8.32 3.69 -9.04
CA HIS A 27 -8.16 2.59 -8.09
C HIS A 27 -8.07 3.08 -6.65
N ALA A 28 -8.78 2.42 -5.74
CA ALA A 28 -8.57 2.66 -4.31
C ALA A 28 -7.13 2.29 -3.90
N ALA A 29 -6.56 3.02 -2.95
CA ALA A 29 -5.21 2.81 -2.48
C ALA A 29 -5.12 3.10 -0.99
N HIS A 30 -4.72 2.11 -0.20
CA HIS A 30 -4.68 2.18 1.26
C HIS A 30 -3.35 1.67 1.78
N LEU A 31 -2.76 2.41 2.73
CA LEU A 31 -1.65 1.88 3.53
C LEU A 31 -2.16 0.77 4.44
N VAL A 32 -1.39 -0.30 4.58
CA VAL A 32 -1.71 -1.45 5.44
C VAL A 32 -0.45 -1.98 6.14
N GLY A 33 -0.63 -2.90 7.09
CA GLY A 33 0.48 -3.59 7.72
C GLY A 33 1.32 -2.72 8.67
N GLY A 34 2.63 -2.96 8.68
CA GLY A 34 3.57 -2.38 9.65
C GLY A 34 3.66 -0.86 9.58
N CYS A 35 3.54 -0.28 8.37
CA CYS A 35 3.59 1.18 8.22
C CYS A 35 2.47 1.90 8.97
N VAL A 36 1.25 1.38 8.91
CA VAL A 36 0.11 1.95 9.62
C VAL A 36 0.31 1.86 11.13
N ARG A 37 0.79 0.71 11.62
CA ARG A 37 1.14 0.51 13.02
C ARG A 37 2.15 1.54 13.51
N ASP A 38 3.24 1.70 12.79
CA ASP A 38 4.35 2.55 13.21
C ASP A 38 3.94 4.03 13.21
N LEU A 39 3.25 4.47 12.15
CA LEU A 39 2.74 5.85 12.05
C LEU A 39 1.69 6.15 13.12
N SER A 40 0.80 5.20 13.44
CA SER A 40 -0.20 5.36 14.51
C SER A 40 0.43 5.50 15.91
N ARG A 41 1.69 5.07 16.06
CA ARG A 41 2.50 5.21 17.28
C ARG A 41 3.47 6.39 17.21
N GLY A 42 3.33 7.28 16.22
CA GLY A 42 4.23 8.42 15.99
C GLY A 42 5.66 8.00 15.64
N ARG A 43 5.85 6.80 15.08
CA ARG A 43 7.14 6.29 14.64
C ARG A 43 7.28 6.41 13.12
N THR A 44 8.52 6.55 12.67
CA THR A 44 8.84 6.50 11.24
C THR A 44 8.83 5.04 10.79
N SER A 45 8.10 4.74 9.71
CA SER A 45 8.19 3.43 9.06
C SER A 45 9.21 3.45 7.92
N HIS A 46 9.87 2.32 7.71
CA HIS A 46 10.86 2.12 6.65
C HIS A 46 10.36 1.18 5.55
N ASP A 47 9.19 0.57 5.75
CA ASP A 47 8.59 -0.40 4.84
C ASP A 47 7.13 0.00 4.62
N PHE A 48 6.75 0.24 3.37
CA PHE A 48 5.43 0.78 3.02
C PHE A 48 4.67 -0.19 2.12
N ASP A 49 3.63 -0.79 2.70
CA ASP A 49 2.68 -1.62 1.99
C ASP A 49 1.43 -0.82 1.59
N VAL A 50 1.07 -0.91 0.32
CA VAL A 50 -0.18 -0.39 -0.25
C VAL A 50 -1.04 -1.55 -0.72
N THR A 51 -2.34 -1.48 -0.45
CA THR A 51 -3.31 -2.38 -1.05
C THR A 51 -4.33 -1.66 -1.92
N THR A 52 -4.75 -2.34 -2.98
CA THR A 52 -5.57 -1.79 -4.07
C THR A 52 -6.41 -2.88 -4.76
N PRO A 53 -7.57 -2.57 -5.36
CA PRO A 53 -8.27 -3.53 -6.22
C PRO A 53 -7.62 -3.67 -7.61
N ALA A 54 -6.63 -2.84 -7.96
CA ALA A 54 -5.95 -2.90 -9.26
C ALA A 54 -5.28 -4.27 -9.48
N PRO A 55 -5.39 -4.88 -10.68
CA PRO A 55 -4.59 -6.06 -11.02
C PRO A 55 -3.11 -5.70 -11.15
N PRO A 56 -2.19 -6.66 -10.92
CA PRO A 56 -0.75 -6.43 -11.10
C PRO A 56 -0.39 -5.76 -12.43
N ASP A 57 -1.01 -6.18 -13.52
CA ASP A 57 -0.75 -5.62 -14.86
C ASP A 57 -1.12 -4.13 -14.96
N ALA A 58 -2.20 -3.70 -14.28
CA ALA A 58 -2.56 -2.28 -14.21
C ALA A 58 -1.53 -1.50 -13.39
N VAL A 59 -1.03 -2.08 -12.28
CA VAL A 59 0.04 -1.46 -11.48
C VAL A 59 1.32 -1.32 -12.31
N LEU A 60 1.72 -2.37 -13.02
CA LEU A 60 2.90 -2.35 -13.90
C LEU A 60 2.76 -1.32 -15.03
N ALA A 61 1.55 -1.16 -15.59
CA ALA A 61 1.27 -0.13 -16.60
C ALA A 61 1.36 1.30 -16.03
N LEU A 62 0.94 1.51 -14.78
CA LEU A 62 1.02 2.82 -14.11
C LEU A 62 2.45 3.19 -13.68
N PHE A 63 3.28 2.19 -13.40
CA PHE A 63 4.63 2.35 -12.87
C PHE A 63 5.64 1.55 -13.72
N PRO A 64 6.19 2.12 -14.80
CA PRO A 64 7.04 1.39 -15.75
C PRO A 64 8.33 0.78 -15.18
N ARG A 65 8.78 1.25 -14.01
CA ARG A 65 9.96 0.72 -13.30
C ARG A 65 9.60 -0.30 -12.22
N ALA A 66 8.32 -0.57 -12.04
CA ALA A 66 7.87 -1.51 -11.03
C ALA A 66 8.23 -2.95 -11.42
N VAL A 67 8.51 -3.77 -10.42
CA VAL A 67 8.96 -5.15 -10.60
C VAL A 67 8.01 -6.10 -9.88
N PRO A 68 7.58 -7.20 -10.53
CA PRO A 68 6.79 -8.20 -9.85
C PRO A 68 7.65 -8.96 -8.83
N THR A 69 7.38 -8.76 -7.53
CA THR A 69 8.14 -9.40 -6.43
C THR A 69 7.38 -10.54 -5.77
N GLY A 70 6.05 -10.57 -5.90
CA GLY A 70 5.19 -11.55 -5.25
C GLY A 70 3.95 -11.88 -6.05
N LEU A 71 4.11 -12.22 -7.34
CA LEU A 71 2.99 -12.47 -8.27
C LEU A 71 1.97 -13.50 -7.78
N ARG A 72 2.41 -14.52 -7.02
CA ARG A 72 1.50 -15.50 -6.40
C ARG A 72 0.44 -14.86 -5.49
N HIS A 73 0.74 -13.71 -4.92
CA HIS A 73 -0.15 -12.94 -4.05
C HIS A 73 -0.58 -11.61 -4.69
N GLY A 74 -0.24 -11.38 -5.96
CA GLY A 74 -0.56 -10.14 -6.67
C GLY A 74 0.24 -8.92 -6.19
N THR A 75 1.47 -9.11 -5.71
CA THR A 75 2.35 -8.04 -5.23
C THR A 75 3.32 -7.57 -6.32
N VAL A 76 3.37 -6.25 -6.49
CA VAL A 76 4.29 -5.52 -7.37
C VAL A 76 5.04 -4.47 -6.55
N MET A 77 6.36 -4.47 -6.62
CA MET A 77 7.20 -3.48 -5.95
C MET A 77 7.38 -2.26 -6.86
N VAL A 78 7.04 -1.08 -6.35
CA VAL A 78 7.25 0.21 -7.03
C VAL A 78 8.48 0.89 -6.43
N PRO A 79 9.59 1.06 -7.19
CA PRO A 79 10.76 1.76 -6.68
C PRO A 79 10.48 3.27 -6.56
N THR A 80 10.76 3.84 -5.38
CA THR A 80 10.68 5.28 -5.13
C THR A 80 12.00 5.82 -4.58
N SER A 81 12.18 7.14 -4.57
CA SER A 81 13.39 7.76 -3.99
C SER A 81 13.48 7.64 -2.47
N SER A 82 12.39 7.28 -1.79
CA SER A 82 12.35 7.04 -0.33
C SER A 82 12.43 5.55 0.05
N GLY A 83 12.67 4.67 -0.92
CA GLY A 83 12.62 3.22 -0.75
C GLY A 83 11.53 2.56 -1.60
N PRO A 84 11.48 1.22 -1.68
CA PRO A 84 10.43 0.51 -2.39
C PRO A 84 9.08 0.69 -1.69
N VAL A 85 8.00 0.63 -2.47
CA VAL A 85 6.62 0.54 -1.98
C VAL A 85 6.03 -0.73 -2.57
N ASP A 86 5.58 -1.66 -1.73
CA ASP A 86 4.93 -2.87 -2.18
C ASP A 86 3.45 -2.62 -2.39
N VAL A 87 2.97 -2.83 -3.62
CA VAL A 87 1.57 -2.67 -4.01
C VAL A 87 0.97 -4.05 -4.21
N THR A 88 0.04 -4.44 -3.34
CA THR A 88 -0.58 -5.77 -3.35
C THR A 88 -2.07 -5.67 -3.64
N ARG A 89 -2.54 -6.42 -4.65
CA ARG A 89 -3.96 -6.54 -4.96
C ARG A 89 -4.75 -7.09 -3.76
N TYR A 90 -6.01 -6.72 -3.62
CA TYR A 90 -6.95 -7.38 -2.72
C TYR A 90 -6.95 -8.91 -2.88
N ARG A 91 -6.80 -9.63 -1.77
CA ARG A 91 -6.74 -11.10 -1.73
C ARG A 91 -8.10 -11.76 -1.96
N ARG A 92 -9.18 -11.11 -1.53
CA ARG A 92 -10.55 -11.64 -1.60
C ARG A 92 -11.53 -10.50 -1.82
N GLY A 93 -12.54 -10.75 -2.65
CA GLY A 93 -13.64 -9.81 -2.88
C GLY A 93 -13.22 -8.49 -3.51
N PRO A 94 -14.20 -7.60 -3.78
CA PRO A 94 -13.92 -6.27 -4.34
C PRO A 94 -13.70 -5.21 -3.25
N LYS A 95 -13.96 -5.52 -1.98
CA LYS A 95 -13.94 -4.54 -0.89
C LYS A 95 -12.65 -4.62 -0.08
N LEU A 96 -12.27 -3.50 0.53
CA LEU A 96 -11.09 -3.43 1.40
C LEU A 96 -11.25 -4.37 2.60
N GLU A 97 -12.44 -4.45 3.18
CA GLU A 97 -12.73 -5.28 4.36
C GLU A 97 -12.52 -6.77 4.06
N ASP A 98 -12.84 -7.20 2.84
CA ASP A 98 -12.65 -8.58 2.39
C ASP A 98 -11.16 -8.95 2.35
N ASP A 99 -10.31 -8.02 1.91
CA ASP A 99 -8.85 -8.14 1.91
C ASP A 99 -8.27 -8.12 3.32
N LEU A 100 -8.67 -7.15 4.14
CA LEU A 100 -8.18 -7.01 5.53
C LEU A 100 -8.49 -8.25 6.36
N ALA A 101 -9.65 -8.88 6.15
CA ALA A 101 -10.03 -10.12 6.82
C ALA A 101 -9.20 -11.36 6.39
N CYS A 102 -8.33 -11.24 5.38
CA CYS A 102 -7.40 -12.28 4.91
C CYS A 102 -5.93 -11.99 5.26
N ARG A 103 -5.66 -10.93 6.02
CA ARG A 103 -4.29 -10.58 6.45
C ARG A 103 -4.05 -11.09 7.86
N ASP A 104 -2.94 -11.82 8.04
CA ASP A 104 -2.57 -12.36 9.34
C ASP A 104 -2.18 -11.23 10.30
N PHE A 105 -2.79 -11.27 11.49
CA PHE A 105 -2.69 -10.40 12.67
C PHE A 105 -2.32 -8.91 12.49
N THR A 106 -3.35 -8.09 12.70
CA THR A 106 -3.44 -6.97 13.66
C THR A 106 -2.15 -6.55 14.40
N ILE A 107 -1.82 -5.28 14.19
CA ILE A 107 -0.97 -4.32 14.94
C ILE A 107 -0.85 -4.47 16.47
#